data_AF-A0A3B8J3B6-F1
#
_entry.id   AF-A0A3B8J3B6-F1
#
_cell.length_a   1.000
_cell.length_b   1.000
_cell.length_c   1.000
_cell.angle_alpha   90.00
_cell.angle_beta   90.00
_cell.angle_gamma   90.00
#
_symmetry.space_group_name_H-M   'P 1'
#
loop_
_entity.id
_entity.type
_entity.pdbx_description
1 polymer ?
#
loop_
_entity_poly.entity_id
_entity_poly.type
_entity_poly.pdbx_seq_one_letter_code
_entity_poly.pdbx_strand_id
1 'polypeptide(L)'
;MPSLFSRERLDLPITLPHTHPLDVCLVYPPYSSITHPSLGIELVNQYIQQQDLSCEVVYANMLWANRIGLRHNQKLIHAPQARQTAEWTFAGAAFPEHAQSQLEAMEKAPGVRPALQEIAHRVRPLAPRFVQEVVQAILARNPTVVGCSSTFQQSGAALAILRMVKKQRPEVVTLLGGANCEGDMGQAMVDNFSFIDYAFSGDADEAIGPFIKRVHQEGLVYDHLPYGVLVNREKAPIPKGKAVPRASIKDFSKVGTPNYQVYFDYIDHLDLHADIVPGLPMETSRGCWWGAI
;
A
#
# COMPACT_ATOMS: atom_id res chain seq x y z
N MET A 1 -30.49 18.67 -12.33
CA MET A 1 -29.39 18.94 -11.39
C MET A 1 -28.11 18.42 -12.03
N PRO A 2 -27.04 19.22 -12.14
CA PRO A 2 -25.76 18.69 -12.61
C PRO A 2 -25.35 17.58 -11.65
N SER A 3 -25.07 16.38 -12.16
CA SER A 3 -24.78 15.24 -11.30
C SER A 3 -23.48 15.50 -10.54
N LEU A 4 -23.54 15.30 -9.22
CA LEU A 4 -22.43 15.50 -8.26
C LEU A 4 -21.21 14.59 -8.49
N PHE A 5 -21.21 13.79 -9.58
CA PHE A 5 -20.18 12.83 -9.96
C PHE A 5 -19.09 13.41 -10.91
N SER A 6 -18.99 14.73 -11.05
CA SER A 6 -18.13 15.41 -12.04
C SER A 6 -16.88 16.11 -11.48
N ARG A 7 -16.62 16.08 -10.16
CA ARG A 7 -15.44 16.73 -9.57
C ARG A 7 -14.18 15.90 -9.78
N GLU A 8 -13.69 15.80 -11.01
CA GLU A 8 -12.27 15.49 -11.20
C GLU A 8 -11.44 16.69 -10.75
N ARG A 9 -10.61 16.48 -9.72
CA ARG A 9 -9.69 17.50 -9.20
C ARG A 9 -8.28 17.21 -9.73
N LEU A 10 -8.15 17.19 -11.05
CA LEU A 10 -6.92 16.76 -11.75
C LEU A 10 -5.68 17.60 -11.39
N ASP A 11 -5.89 18.88 -11.04
CA ASP A 11 -4.82 19.86 -10.81
C ASP A 11 -4.69 20.34 -9.37
N LEU A 12 -5.47 19.81 -8.42
CA LEU A 12 -5.29 20.20 -7.02
C LEU A 12 -4.02 19.55 -6.44
N PRO A 13 -3.18 20.35 -5.75
CA PRO A 13 -2.02 19.81 -5.05
C PRO A 13 -2.48 18.80 -4.00
N ILE A 14 -1.71 17.74 -3.81
CA ILE A 14 -1.95 16.78 -2.73
C ILE A 14 -1.53 17.43 -1.42
N THR A 15 -2.48 17.51 -0.50
CA THR A 15 -2.25 17.85 0.90
C THR A 15 -2.62 16.66 1.77
N LEU A 16 -1.92 16.50 2.89
CA LEU A 16 -2.23 15.52 3.91
C LEU A 16 -2.98 16.22 5.06
N PRO A 17 -3.86 15.52 5.79
CA PRO A 17 -4.54 16.10 6.94
C PRO A 17 -3.54 16.55 8.02
N HIS A 18 -2.46 15.79 8.21
CA HIS A 18 -1.40 16.08 9.18
C HIS A 18 -0.05 16.26 8.48
N THR A 19 0.74 17.21 8.98
CA THR A 19 2.04 17.60 8.38
C THR A 19 3.20 17.57 9.39
N HIS A 20 2.94 17.11 10.61
CA HIS A 20 3.95 17.00 11.65
C HIS A 20 5.02 15.97 11.25
N PRO A 21 6.27 16.13 11.73
CA PRO A 21 7.30 15.12 11.60
C PRO A 21 6.87 13.78 12.21
N LEU A 22 7.41 12.69 11.66
CA LEU A 22 7.15 11.32 12.14
C LEU A 22 8.31 10.38 11.85
N ASP A 23 8.39 9.30 12.61
CA ASP A 23 9.43 8.27 12.47
C ASP A 23 9.07 7.29 11.34
N VAL A 24 7.79 6.92 11.25
CA VAL A 24 7.28 5.89 10.33
C VAL A 24 6.04 6.36 9.57
N CYS A 25 6.09 6.34 8.23
CA CYS A 25 4.91 6.58 7.40
C CYS A 25 4.41 5.27 6.81
N LEU A 26 3.18 4.89 7.10
CA LEU A 26 2.50 3.81 6.38
C LEU A 26 1.65 4.42 5.27
N VAL A 27 1.48 3.70 4.17
CA VAL A 27 0.71 4.17 3.01
C VAL A 27 -0.27 3.09 2.63
N TYR A 28 -1.55 3.48 2.54
CA TYR A 28 -2.60 2.65 1.96
C TYR A 28 -2.77 3.01 0.47
N PRO A 29 -2.20 2.21 -0.46
CA PRO A 29 -2.05 2.66 -1.85
C PRO A 29 -3.38 2.66 -2.63
N PRO A 30 -3.43 3.39 -3.76
CA PRO A 30 -4.53 3.36 -4.73
C PRO A 30 -5.13 1.98 -4.99
N TYR A 31 -6.44 1.99 -5.28
CA TYR A 31 -7.27 0.82 -5.61
C TYR A 31 -7.61 -0.12 -4.47
N SER A 32 -8.13 0.48 -3.40
CA SER A 32 -8.95 -0.21 -2.43
C SER A 32 -10.20 0.59 -2.10
N SER A 33 -11.13 -0.04 -1.39
CA SER A 33 -12.33 0.58 -0.85
C SER A 33 -12.01 1.92 -0.19
N ILE A 34 -12.82 2.93 -0.50
CA ILE A 34 -12.80 4.22 0.19
C ILE A 34 -13.91 4.32 1.24
N THR A 35 -14.85 3.37 1.25
CA THR A 35 -15.95 3.33 2.22
C THR A 35 -15.64 2.49 3.45
N HIS A 36 -14.51 1.77 3.42
CA HIS A 36 -14.03 0.94 4.52
C HIS A 36 -12.54 1.25 4.74
N PRO A 37 -12.12 1.60 5.97
CA PRO A 37 -10.71 1.71 6.30
C PRO A 37 -10.01 0.35 6.23
N SER A 38 -8.68 0.38 6.21
CA SER A 38 -7.88 -0.85 6.24
C SER A 38 -7.65 -1.29 7.68
N LEU A 39 -8.29 -2.40 8.07
CA LEU A 39 -8.05 -3.02 9.38
C LEU A 39 -6.56 -3.31 9.62
N GLY A 40 -5.90 -3.97 8.66
CA GLY A 40 -4.54 -4.46 8.84
C GLY A 40 -3.51 -3.34 9.00
N ILE A 41 -3.58 -2.28 8.19
CA ILE A 41 -2.61 -1.18 8.28
C ILE A 41 -2.79 -0.36 9.56
N GLU A 42 -4.01 -0.25 10.06
CA GLU A 42 -4.30 0.48 11.31
C GLU A 42 -3.87 -0.31 12.54
N LEU A 43 -3.98 -1.63 12.52
CA LEU A 43 -3.36 -2.48 13.55
C LEU A 43 -1.83 -2.32 13.55
N VAL A 44 -1.20 -2.36 12.37
CA VAL A 44 0.25 -2.14 12.25
C VAL A 44 0.65 -0.75 12.76
N ASN A 45 -0.11 0.29 12.41
CA ASN A 45 0.09 1.65 12.91
C ASN A 45 0.13 1.65 14.45
N GLN A 46 -0.87 1.04 15.10
CA GLN A 46 -0.94 0.95 16.55
C GLN A 46 0.22 0.16 17.17
N TYR A 47 0.59 -1.00 16.61
CA TYR A 47 1.70 -1.79 17.13
C TYR A 47 3.04 -1.05 17.07
N ILE A 48 3.23 -0.19 16.07
CA ILE A 48 4.40 0.69 15.96
C ILE A 48 4.32 1.82 16.99
N GLN A 49 3.15 2.47 17.15
CA GLN A 49 2.97 3.54 18.13
C GLN A 49 3.21 3.07 19.58
N GLN A 50 2.88 1.80 19.89
CA GLN A 50 3.17 1.17 21.18
C GLN A 50 4.67 1.04 21.50
N GLN A 51 5.55 1.32 20.52
CA GLN A 51 7.01 1.31 20.71
C GLN A 51 7.61 2.70 20.95
N ASP A 52 6.77 3.69 21.26
CA ASP A 52 7.12 5.11 21.40
C ASP A 52 7.64 5.74 20.10
N LEU A 53 7.15 5.24 18.96
CA LEU A 53 7.43 5.79 17.64
C LEU A 53 6.21 6.55 17.11
N SER A 54 6.46 7.71 16.51
CA SER A 54 5.44 8.43 15.77
C SER A 54 5.17 7.72 14.43
N CYS A 55 3.93 7.28 14.25
CA CYS A 55 3.47 6.55 13.06
C CYS A 55 2.11 7.06 12.61
N GLU A 56 1.92 7.17 11.29
CA GLU A 56 0.63 7.55 10.69
C GLU A 56 0.42 6.87 9.33
N VAL A 57 -0.84 6.65 8.97
CA VAL A 57 -1.26 6.10 7.68
C VAL A 57 -1.62 7.22 6.70
N VAL A 58 -1.02 7.19 5.51
CA VAL A 58 -1.43 8.01 4.36
C VAL A 58 -2.43 7.22 3.51
N TYR A 59 -3.70 7.64 3.50
CA TYR A 59 -4.77 7.08 2.68
C TYR A 59 -4.65 7.54 1.21
N ALA A 60 -3.57 7.13 0.54
CA ALA A 60 -3.33 7.44 -0.87
C ALA A 60 -4.43 6.91 -1.80
N ASN A 61 -5.16 5.87 -1.41
CA ASN A 61 -6.37 5.43 -2.11
C ASN A 61 -7.46 6.51 -2.16
N MET A 62 -7.70 7.24 -1.08
CA MET A 62 -8.70 8.31 -1.02
C MET A 62 -8.24 9.54 -1.79
N LEU A 63 -6.96 9.91 -1.66
CA LEU A 63 -6.34 10.98 -2.44
C LEU A 63 -6.45 10.71 -3.94
N TRP A 64 -6.17 9.48 -4.36
CA TRP A 64 -6.29 9.06 -5.76
C TRP A 64 -7.75 9.06 -6.23
N ALA A 65 -8.66 8.48 -5.44
CA ALA A 65 -10.08 8.46 -5.77
C ALA A 65 -10.67 9.86 -5.96
N ASN A 66 -10.29 10.81 -5.09
CA ASN A 66 -10.70 12.21 -5.19
C ASN A 66 -10.11 12.88 -6.44
N ARG A 67 -8.88 12.52 -6.85
CA ARG A 67 -8.25 13.03 -8.07
C ARG A 67 -8.95 12.57 -9.34
N ILE A 68 -9.13 11.26 -9.49
CA ILE A 68 -9.65 10.67 -10.74
C ILE A 68 -11.18 10.64 -10.79
N GLY A 69 -11.84 11.02 -9.70
CA GLY A 69 -13.28 10.93 -9.52
C GLY A 69 -13.71 9.57 -8.95
N LEU A 70 -14.59 9.61 -7.94
CA LEU A 70 -15.02 8.43 -7.17
C LEU A 70 -15.64 7.34 -8.06
N ARG A 71 -16.40 7.73 -9.09
CA ARG A 71 -17.02 6.79 -10.04
C ARG A 71 -15.99 6.04 -10.89
N HIS A 72 -14.93 6.71 -11.33
CA HIS A 72 -13.86 6.07 -12.08
C HIS A 72 -13.08 5.12 -11.19
N ASN A 73 -12.75 5.55 -9.96
CA ASN A 73 -12.10 4.71 -8.96
C ASN A 73 -12.92 3.44 -8.67
N GLN A 74 -14.21 3.59 -8.40
CA GLN A 74 -15.10 2.45 -8.12
C GLN A 74 -15.17 1.46 -9.30
N LYS A 75 -15.28 1.96 -10.54
CA LYS A 75 -15.27 1.09 -11.72
C LYS A 75 -13.97 0.31 -11.88
N LEU A 76 -12.82 0.92 -11.57
CA LEU A 76 -11.51 0.27 -11.64
C LEU A 76 -11.33 -0.79 -10.56
N ILE A 77 -11.74 -0.51 -9.31
CA ILE A 77 -11.66 -1.46 -8.19
C ILE A 77 -12.54 -2.69 -8.43
N HIS A 78 -13.73 -2.51 -9.03
CA HIS A 78 -14.65 -3.61 -9.32
C HIS A 78 -14.45 -4.23 -10.71
N ALA A 79 -13.40 -3.83 -11.44
CA ALA A 79 -13.03 -4.54 -12.64
C ALA A 79 -12.69 -6.00 -12.29
N PRO A 80 -12.97 -6.99 -13.16
CA PRO A 80 -12.63 -8.38 -12.87
C PRO A 80 -11.14 -8.51 -12.52
N GLN A 81 -10.84 -9.02 -11.32
CA GLN A 81 -9.46 -9.11 -10.81
C GLN A 81 -8.54 -9.89 -11.76
N ALA A 82 -9.04 -10.91 -12.47
CA ALA A 82 -8.30 -11.64 -13.49
C ALA A 82 -7.69 -10.73 -14.60
N ARG A 83 -8.17 -9.49 -14.75
CA ARG A 83 -7.67 -8.53 -15.74
C ARG A 83 -6.71 -7.51 -15.16
N GLN A 84 -6.67 -7.35 -13.84
CA GLN A 84 -5.82 -6.40 -13.15
C GLN A 84 -5.85 -4.97 -13.75
N THR A 85 -6.99 -4.50 -14.29
CA THR A 85 -7.05 -3.23 -15.05
C THR A 85 -6.57 -2.01 -14.26
N ALA A 86 -6.79 -2.01 -12.94
CA ALA A 86 -6.31 -0.94 -12.08
C ALA A 86 -4.77 -0.90 -11.98
N GLU A 87 -4.10 -2.05 -11.97
CA GLU A 87 -2.63 -2.17 -11.96
C GLU A 87 -2.00 -1.50 -13.19
N TRP A 88 -2.66 -1.63 -14.33
CA TRP A 88 -2.19 -1.04 -15.59
C TRP A 88 -2.14 0.49 -15.54
N THR A 89 -2.87 1.13 -14.64
CA THR A 89 -2.84 2.59 -14.54
C THR A 89 -1.57 3.10 -13.84
N PHE A 90 -0.98 2.33 -12.93
CA PHE A 90 0.27 2.67 -12.24
C PHE A 90 1.51 1.99 -12.84
N ALA A 91 1.34 1.02 -13.74
CA ALA A 91 2.45 0.24 -14.29
C ALA A 91 3.58 1.11 -14.90
N GLY A 92 3.25 2.26 -15.51
CA GLY A 92 4.24 3.17 -16.09
C GLY A 92 4.92 4.08 -15.06
N ALA A 93 4.27 4.30 -13.90
CA ALA A 93 4.91 4.96 -12.77
C ALA A 93 5.84 3.99 -12.02
N ALA A 94 5.46 2.72 -11.89
CA ALA A 94 6.27 1.68 -11.28
C ALA A 94 7.48 1.31 -12.16
N PHE A 95 7.25 1.12 -13.46
CA PHE A 95 8.24 0.64 -14.44
C PHE A 95 8.25 1.55 -15.70
N PRO A 96 8.72 2.79 -15.58
CA PRO A 96 8.80 3.75 -16.68
C PRO A 96 9.65 3.25 -17.84
N GLU A 97 10.65 2.41 -17.58
CA GLU A 97 11.46 1.72 -18.60
C GLU A 97 10.63 0.82 -19.54
N HIS A 98 9.42 0.44 -19.13
CA HIS A 98 8.49 -0.39 -19.90
C HIS A 98 7.17 0.32 -20.20
N ALA A 99 7.09 1.64 -20.03
CA ALA A 99 5.82 2.38 -20.10
C ALA A 99 5.10 2.20 -21.46
N GLN A 100 5.86 2.19 -22.57
CA GLN A 100 5.34 2.03 -23.92
C GLN A 100 4.84 0.61 -24.20
N SER A 101 5.66 -0.40 -23.91
CA SER A 101 5.28 -1.81 -24.14
C SER A 101 4.08 -2.23 -23.27
N GLN A 102 3.98 -1.69 -22.05
CA GLN A 102 2.82 -1.87 -21.18
C GLN A 102 1.55 -1.24 -21.76
N LEU A 103 1.65 -0.05 -22.35
CA LEU A 103 0.51 0.61 -22.97
C LEU A 103 -0.01 -0.22 -24.14
N GLU A 104 0.88 -0.70 -25.00
CA GLU A 104 0.52 -1.56 -26.13
C GLU A 104 -0.09 -2.90 -25.67
N ALA A 105 0.44 -3.48 -24.58
CA ALA A 105 -0.11 -4.71 -24.01
C ALA A 105 -1.53 -4.48 -23.43
N MET A 106 -1.75 -3.35 -22.76
CA MET A 106 -3.05 -2.94 -22.25
C MET A 106 -4.07 -2.75 -23.39
N GLU A 107 -3.67 -2.13 -24.50
CA GLU A 107 -4.54 -1.91 -25.66
C GLU A 107 -4.98 -3.20 -26.35
N LYS A 108 -4.09 -4.20 -26.36
CA LYS A 108 -4.33 -5.51 -26.99
C LYS A 108 -4.96 -6.52 -26.05
N ALA A 109 -5.17 -6.17 -24.78
CA ALA A 109 -5.58 -7.12 -23.76
C ALA A 109 -7.03 -7.61 -24.01
N PRO A 110 -7.23 -8.92 -24.23
CA PRO A 110 -8.52 -9.43 -24.65
C PRO A 110 -9.60 -9.26 -23.59
N GLY A 111 -10.81 -8.87 -24.04
CA GLY A 111 -12.05 -8.89 -23.28
C GLY A 111 -12.21 -7.80 -22.21
N VAL A 112 -11.34 -6.78 -22.18
CA VAL A 112 -11.54 -5.63 -21.28
C VAL A 112 -12.68 -4.81 -21.86
N ARG A 113 -13.65 -4.42 -21.03
CA ARG A 113 -14.78 -3.63 -21.52
C ARG A 113 -14.27 -2.28 -22.04
N PRO A 114 -14.71 -1.79 -23.23
CA PRO A 114 -14.23 -0.53 -23.80
C PRO A 114 -14.31 0.65 -22.82
N ALA A 115 -15.39 0.75 -22.04
CA ALA A 115 -15.55 1.79 -21.04
C ALA A 115 -14.50 1.72 -19.89
N LEU A 116 -14.03 0.53 -19.51
CA LEU A 116 -12.96 0.39 -18.51
C LEU A 116 -11.60 0.75 -19.11
N GLN A 117 -11.37 0.36 -20.36
CA GLN A 117 -10.16 0.71 -21.10
C GLN A 117 -10.05 2.23 -21.28
N GLU A 118 -11.13 2.91 -21.67
CA GLU A 118 -11.20 4.38 -21.76
C GLU A 118 -10.85 5.06 -20.43
N ILE A 119 -11.42 4.58 -19.32
CA ILE A 119 -11.08 5.08 -17.99
C ILE A 119 -9.59 4.87 -17.69
N ALA A 120 -9.05 3.67 -17.95
CA ALA A 120 -7.65 3.35 -17.71
C ALA A 120 -6.71 4.27 -18.54
N HIS A 121 -7.01 4.49 -19.82
CA HIS A 121 -6.26 5.42 -20.68
C HIS A 121 -6.31 6.85 -20.15
N ARG A 122 -7.45 7.28 -19.62
CA ARG A 122 -7.61 8.63 -19.06
C ARG A 122 -6.80 8.84 -17.78
N VAL A 123 -6.80 7.86 -16.88
CA VAL A 123 -6.19 8.03 -15.56
C VAL A 123 -4.70 7.66 -15.51
N ARG A 124 -4.23 6.75 -16.38
CA ARG A 124 -2.84 6.30 -16.41
C ARG A 124 -1.81 7.45 -16.49
N PRO A 125 -1.99 8.48 -17.35
CA PRO A 125 -1.05 9.60 -17.43
C PRO A 125 -0.94 10.43 -16.14
N LEU A 126 -1.92 10.34 -15.24
CA LEU A 126 -1.96 11.09 -13.97
C LEU A 126 -1.12 10.42 -12.88
N ALA A 127 -0.86 9.12 -12.99
CA ALA A 127 -0.22 8.33 -11.94
C ALA A 127 1.21 8.81 -11.59
N PRO A 128 2.11 9.13 -12.55
CA PRO A 128 3.46 9.59 -12.21
C PRO A 128 3.47 10.88 -11.38
N ARG A 129 2.65 11.87 -11.76
CA ARG A 129 2.51 13.14 -11.02
C ARG A 129 1.91 12.90 -9.64
N PHE A 130 0.89 12.04 -9.54
CA PHE A 130 0.31 11.66 -8.26
C PHE A 130 1.33 11.03 -7.31
N VAL A 131 2.10 10.05 -7.79
CA VAL A 131 3.14 9.41 -6.99
C VAL A 131 4.18 10.43 -6.51
N GLN A 132 4.61 11.33 -7.39
CA GLN A 132 5.55 12.39 -7.03
C GLN A 132 5.01 13.28 -5.90
N GLU A 133 3.78 13.76 -6.01
CA GLU A 133 3.16 14.66 -5.03
C GLU A 133 2.91 13.95 -3.69
N VAL A 134 2.43 12.70 -3.69
CA VAL A 134 2.27 11.90 -2.46
C VAL A 134 3.62 11.71 -1.77
N VAL A 135 4.65 11.30 -2.52
CA VAL A 135 5.98 11.06 -1.95
C VAL A 135 6.62 12.33 -1.43
N GLN A 136 6.45 13.46 -2.13
CA GLN A 136 6.91 14.77 -1.62
C GLN A 136 6.23 15.13 -0.29
N ALA A 137 4.92 14.93 -0.19
CA ALA A 137 4.19 15.20 1.05
C ALA A 137 4.60 14.27 2.20
N ILE A 138 4.89 13.00 1.91
CA ILE A 138 5.42 12.04 2.89
C ILE A 138 6.82 12.46 3.35
N LEU A 139 7.74 12.72 2.43
CA LEU A 139 9.13 13.01 2.75
C LEU A 139 9.32 14.37 3.43
N ALA A 140 8.39 15.31 3.22
CA ALA A 140 8.35 16.58 3.96
C ALA A 140 8.17 16.38 5.48
N ARG A 141 7.63 15.23 5.91
CA ARG A 141 7.46 14.84 7.33
C ARG A 141 8.70 14.12 7.89
N ASN A 142 9.75 13.99 7.09
CA ASN A 142 11.05 13.40 7.44
C ASN A 142 11.02 12.00 8.12
N PRO A 143 10.25 11.01 7.58
CA PRO A 143 10.27 9.65 8.09
C PRO A 143 11.63 8.98 7.88
N THR A 144 12.01 8.10 8.81
CA THR A 144 13.12 7.15 8.61
C THR A 144 12.66 5.85 7.97
N VAL A 145 11.35 5.53 8.06
CA VAL A 145 10.76 4.32 7.51
C VAL A 145 9.48 4.66 6.73
N VAL A 146 9.33 4.11 5.53
CA VAL A 146 8.10 4.20 4.73
C VAL A 146 7.60 2.82 4.32
N GLY A 147 6.35 2.52 4.65
CA GLY A 147 5.71 1.24 4.36
C GLY A 147 4.51 1.35 3.43
N CYS A 148 4.33 0.39 2.54
CA CYS A 148 3.10 0.22 1.78
C CYS A 148 2.41 -1.10 2.14
N SER A 149 1.10 -1.09 2.32
CA SER A 149 0.32 -2.32 2.19
C SER A 149 0.11 -2.66 0.71
N SER A 150 -0.12 -3.92 0.40
CA SER A 150 -0.48 -4.37 -0.93
C SER A 150 -1.40 -5.59 -0.87
N THR A 151 -2.66 -5.38 -1.23
CA THR A 151 -3.67 -6.43 -1.36
C THR A 151 -4.44 -6.23 -2.67
N PHE A 152 -4.71 -7.32 -3.40
CA PHE A 152 -5.35 -7.29 -4.72
C PHE A 152 -4.59 -6.40 -5.71
N GLN A 153 -5.17 -5.26 -6.11
CA GLN A 153 -4.71 -4.40 -7.22
C GLN A 153 -3.89 -3.19 -6.75
N GLN A 154 -3.17 -3.33 -5.63
CA GLN A 154 -2.36 -2.26 -5.03
C GLN A 154 -0.86 -2.34 -5.38
N SER A 155 -0.39 -3.41 -6.02
CA SER A 155 1.05 -3.70 -6.16
C SER A 155 1.76 -2.62 -6.97
N GLY A 156 1.24 -2.25 -8.15
CA GLY A 156 1.83 -1.26 -9.03
C GLY A 156 1.90 0.12 -8.38
N ALA A 157 0.86 0.50 -7.63
CA ALA A 157 0.88 1.77 -6.91
C ALA A 157 1.87 1.75 -5.74
N ALA A 158 1.91 0.67 -4.96
CA ALA A 158 2.89 0.48 -3.87
C ALA A 158 4.33 0.54 -4.40
N LEU A 159 4.63 -0.20 -5.47
CA LEU A 159 5.96 -0.24 -6.08
C LEU A 159 6.38 1.13 -6.62
N ALA A 160 5.47 1.86 -7.27
CA ALA A 160 5.74 3.21 -7.76
C ALA A 160 6.09 4.18 -6.61
N ILE A 161 5.34 4.10 -5.50
CA ILE A 161 5.56 4.93 -4.30
C ILE A 161 6.91 4.59 -3.67
N LEU A 162 7.19 3.32 -3.35
CA LEU A 162 8.43 2.91 -2.69
C LEU A 162 9.66 3.20 -3.55
N ARG A 163 9.58 2.98 -4.87
CA ARG A 163 10.65 3.32 -5.81
C ARG A 163 10.94 4.82 -5.82
N MET A 164 9.90 5.65 -5.82
CA MET A 164 10.05 7.10 -5.80
C MET A 164 10.62 7.59 -4.45
N VAL A 165 10.18 7.02 -3.32
CA VAL A 165 10.76 7.28 -1.99
C VAL A 165 12.26 7.01 -2.03
N LYS A 166 12.65 5.81 -2.46
CA LYS A 166 14.05 5.40 -2.48
C LYS A 166 14.90 6.21 -3.47
N LYS A 167 14.31 6.65 -4.58
CA LYS A 167 14.97 7.56 -5.54
C LYS A 167 15.27 8.93 -4.94
N GLN A 168 14.38 9.47 -4.11
CA GLN A 168 14.54 10.81 -3.51
C GLN A 168 15.36 10.81 -2.22
N ARG A 169 15.20 9.78 -1.39
CA ARG A 169 15.86 9.62 -0.09
C ARG A 169 16.31 8.15 0.08
N PRO A 170 17.48 7.76 -0.47
CA PRO A 170 17.96 6.38 -0.46
C PRO A 170 18.09 5.75 0.93
N GLU A 171 18.28 6.57 1.97
CA GLU A 171 18.46 6.15 3.35
C GLU A 171 17.15 5.82 4.09
N VAL A 172 15.99 6.24 3.57
CA VAL A 172 14.68 5.92 4.16
C VAL A 172 14.40 4.45 3.96
N VAL A 173 14.28 3.67 5.03
CA VAL A 173 14.01 2.24 4.94
C VAL A 173 12.61 1.99 4.37
N THR A 174 12.48 1.10 3.39
CA THR A 174 11.21 0.81 2.72
C THR A 174 10.69 -0.58 3.05
N LEU A 175 9.38 -0.68 3.28
CA LEU A 175 8.73 -1.95 3.59
C LEU A 175 7.44 -2.18 2.81
N LEU A 176 7.14 -3.45 2.55
CA LEU A 176 5.93 -3.88 1.87
C LEU A 176 5.22 -4.96 2.70
N GLY A 177 3.90 -4.91 2.81
CA GLY A 177 3.13 -5.94 3.50
C GLY A 177 1.76 -6.17 2.87
N GLY A 178 0.93 -7.02 3.47
CA GLY A 178 -0.40 -7.37 2.96
C GLY A 178 -0.42 -8.66 2.15
N ALA A 179 -1.59 -9.02 1.62
CA ALA A 179 -1.81 -10.35 1.03
C ALA A 179 -0.90 -10.64 -0.19
N ASN A 180 -0.50 -9.62 -0.94
CA ASN A 180 0.41 -9.79 -2.07
C ASN A 180 1.87 -10.07 -1.65
N CYS A 181 2.15 -10.08 -0.34
CA CYS A 181 3.48 -10.32 0.24
C CYS A 181 3.61 -11.68 0.95
N GLU A 182 2.59 -12.53 0.86
CA GLU A 182 2.64 -13.84 1.52
C GLU A 182 3.53 -14.84 0.78
N GLY A 183 4.42 -15.49 1.54
CA GLY A 183 5.29 -16.56 1.06
C GLY A 183 6.13 -16.15 -0.15
N ASP A 184 6.14 -17.02 -1.17
CA ASP A 184 6.96 -16.83 -2.37
C ASP A 184 6.66 -15.51 -3.11
N MET A 185 5.43 -14.98 -3.02
CA MET A 185 5.11 -13.70 -3.64
C MET A 185 5.87 -12.55 -2.97
N GLY A 186 5.87 -12.47 -1.64
CA GLY A 186 6.63 -11.47 -0.91
C GLY A 186 8.14 -11.62 -1.11
N GLN A 187 8.62 -12.86 -1.16
CA GLN A 187 10.03 -13.12 -1.41
C GLN A 187 10.44 -12.66 -2.81
N ALA A 188 9.62 -12.91 -3.83
CA ALA A 188 9.85 -12.43 -5.18
C ALA A 188 9.90 -10.90 -5.24
N MET A 189 9.09 -10.19 -4.44
CA MET A 189 9.11 -8.72 -4.38
C MET A 189 10.48 -8.20 -3.91
N VAL A 190 10.99 -8.68 -2.77
CA VAL A 190 12.30 -8.23 -2.23
C VAL A 190 13.49 -8.73 -3.04
N ASP A 191 13.36 -9.86 -3.73
CA ASP A 191 14.40 -10.39 -4.62
C ASP A 191 14.54 -9.55 -5.91
N ASN A 192 13.41 -9.09 -6.48
CA ASN A 192 13.41 -8.41 -7.79
C ASN A 192 13.41 -6.88 -7.69
N PHE A 193 12.99 -6.30 -6.56
CA PHE A 193 12.89 -4.85 -6.39
C PHE A 193 13.82 -4.36 -5.28
N SER A 194 15.01 -3.91 -5.68
CA SER A 194 16.05 -3.40 -4.77
C SER A 194 15.65 -2.18 -3.94
N PHE A 195 14.56 -1.51 -4.30
CA PHE A 195 13.97 -0.40 -3.55
C PHE A 195 12.98 -0.85 -2.46
N ILE A 196 12.84 -2.16 -2.21
CA ILE A 196 12.11 -2.74 -1.09
C ILE A 196 13.13 -3.38 -0.15
N ASP A 197 13.31 -2.82 1.04
CA ASP A 197 14.28 -3.36 2.00
C ASP A 197 13.71 -4.59 2.73
N TYR A 198 12.43 -4.53 3.09
CA TYR A 198 11.73 -5.61 3.81
C TYR A 198 10.35 -5.89 3.22
N ALA A 199 9.93 -7.16 3.25
CA ALA A 199 8.54 -7.53 3.10
C ALA A 199 8.04 -8.31 4.32
N PHE A 200 6.77 -8.12 4.70
CA PHE A 200 6.12 -8.91 5.75
C PHE A 200 5.20 -9.95 5.13
N SER A 201 5.48 -11.22 5.46
CA SER A 201 4.76 -12.40 5.00
C SER A 201 3.95 -13.00 6.14
N GLY A 202 2.62 -12.96 6.01
CA GLY A 202 1.68 -13.39 7.03
C GLY A 202 1.36 -12.32 8.07
N ASP A 203 1.02 -12.75 9.28
CA ASP A 203 0.60 -11.87 10.38
C ASP A 203 1.81 -11.09 10.94
N ALA A 204 1.81 -9.77 10.77
CA ALA A 204 2.91 -8.91 11.21
C ALA A 204 2.82 -8.52 12.71
N ASP A 205 1.72 -8.85 13.39
CA ASP A 205 1.27 -8.30 14.68
C ASP A 205 2.36 -8.13 15.74
N GLU A 206 2.67 -9.17 16.53
CA GLU A 206 3.62 -9.07 17.65
C GLU A 206 5.05 -8.72 17.18
N ALA A 207 5.38 -8.97 15.92
CA ALA A 207 6.72 -8.82 15.37
C ALA A 207 7.02 -7.39 14.87
N ILE A 208 6.02 -6.69 14.31
CA ILE A 208 6.27 -5.46 13.55
C ILE A 208 6.72 -4.31 14.44
N GLY A 209 6.09 -4.10 15.60
CA GLY A 209 6.47 -3.02 16.51
C GLY A 209 7.96 -3.11 16.89
N PRO A 210 8.39 -4.16 17.61
CA PRO A 210 9.79 -4.31 18.04
C PRO A 210 10.79 -4.26 16.87
N PHE A 211 10.43 -4.84 15.73
CA PHE A 211 11.29 -4.83 14.55
C PHE A 211 11.48 -3.43 13.99
N ILE A 212 10.40 -2.65 13.85
CA ILE A 212 10.47 -1.28 13.33
C ILE A 212 11.23 -0.36 14.29
N LYS A 213 11.09 -0.57 15.62
CA LYS A 213 11.92 0.12 16.62
C LYS A 213 13.41 -0.13 16.40
N ARG A 214 13.79 -1.40 16.20
CA ARG A 214 15.17 -1.79 15.91
C ARG A 214 15.67 -1.14 14.61
N VAL A 215 14.89 -1.22 13.54
CA VAL A 215 15.23 -0.62 12.23
C VAL A 215 15.38 0.89 12.32
N HIS A 216 14.52 1.58 13.07
CA HIS A 216 14.62 3.03 13.29
C HIS A 216 15.92 3.40 14.02
N GLN A 217 16.37 2.58 14.96
CA GLN A 217 17.59 2.83 15.75
C GLN A 217 18.89 2.44 15.04
N GLU A 218 18.88 1.33 14.30
CA GLU A 218 20.07 0.69 13.72
C GLU A 218 20.18 0.87 12.20
N GLY A 219 19.10 1.29 11.53
CA GLY A 219 18.98 1.26 10.07
C GLY A 219 18.67 -0.15 9.55
N LEU A 220 19.31 -0.55 8.45
CA LEU A 220 19.09 -1.86 7.85
C LEU A 220 19.77 -2.97 8.66
N VAL A 221 18.96 -3.92 9.13
CA VAL A 221 19.38 -5.14 9.85
C VAL A 221 19.02 -6.40 9.05
N TYR A 222 19.88 -7.42 9.10
CA TYR A 222 19.69 -8.69 8.36
C TYR A 222 19.85 -9.94 9.22
N ASP A 223 20.28 -9.77 10.46
CA ASP A 223 20.46 -10.80 11.46
C ASP A 223 19.25 -10.84 12.42
N HIS A 224 18.98 -12.02 12.96
CA HIS A 224 17.90 -12.23 13.93
C HIS A 224 16.54 -11.67 13.48
N LEU A 225 16.24 -11.79 12.18
CA LEU A 225 14.97 -11.33 11.61
C LEU A 225 13.79 -12.08 12.26
N PRO A 226 12.72 -11.36 12.68
CA PRO A 226 11.50 -12.01 13.13
C PRO A 226 10.96 -12.95 12.04
N TYR A 227 10.37 -14.07 12.45
CA TYR A 227 9.76 -14.99 11.51
C TYR A 227 8.63 -14.29 10.74
N GLY A 228 8.65 -14.37 9.41
CA GLY A 228 7.74 -13.65 8.52
C GLY A 228 8.32 -12.35 7.95
N VAL A 229 9.44 -11.84 8.46
CA VAL A 229 10.18 -10.75 7.80
C VAL A 229 11.05 -11.33 6.68
N LEU A 230 10.81 -10.85 5.47
CA LEU A 230 11.52 -11.25 4.25
C LEU A 230 12.47 -10.14 3.83
N VAL A 231 13.65 -10.54 3.39
CA VAL A 231 14.66 -9.67 2.76
C VAL A 231 15.16 -10.36 1.50
N ASN A 232 15.85 -9.60 0.66
CA ASN A 232 16.51 -10.17 -0.52
C ASN A 232 17.43 -11.35 -0.12
N ARG A 233 17.32 -12.48 -0.84
CA ARG A 233 18.05 -13.72 -0.53
C ARG A 233 19.57 -13.58 -0.58
N GLU A 234 20.10 -12.61 -1.31
CA GLU A 234 21.54 -12.31 -1.31
C GLU A 234 22.01 -11.71 0.03
N LYS A 235 21.11 -11.01 0.73
CA LYS A 235 21.38 -10.36 2.03
C LYS A 235 21.16 -11.31 3.21
N ALA A 236 20.08 -12.09 3.18
CA ALA A 236 19.83 -13.16 4.14
C ALA A 236 19.27 -14.42 3.45
N PRO A 237 20.11 -15.45 3.22
CA PRO A 237 19.68 -16.67 2.55
C PRO A 237 18.65 -17.46 3.36
N ILE A 238 17.65 -18.02 2.68
CA ILE A 238 16.76 -19.01 3.27
C ILE A 238 17.48 -20.37 3.28
N PRO A 239 17.55 -21.07 4.43
CA PRO A 239 18.20 -22.38 4.50
C PRO A 239 17.60 -23.38 3.49
N LYS A 240 18.46 -24.16 2.84
CA LYS A 240 18.04 -25.14 1.84
C LYS A 240 16.99 -26.11 2.41
N GLY A 241 15.89 -26.30 1.68
CA GLY A 241 14.79 -27.18 2.07
C GLY A 241 13.80 -26.57 3.08
N LYS A 242 13.95 -25.28 3.44
CA LYS A 242 12.94 -24.53 4.20
C LYS A 242 12.05 -23.74 3.25
N ALA A 243 10.76 -23.69 3.58
CA ALA A 243 9.81 -22.80 2.91
C ALA A 243 10.09 -21.34 3.27
N VAL A 244 9.60 -20.41 2.45
CA VAL A 244 9.63 -18.97 2.76
C VAL A 244 8.87 -18.72 4.07
N PRO A 245 9.45 -17.97 5.03
CA PRO A 245 8.77 -17.66 6.29
C PRO A 245 7.41 -17.01 6.06
N ARG A 246 6.40 -17.49 6.80
CA ARG A 246 5.05 -16.92 6.81
C ARG A 246 4.52 -16.95 8.24
N ALA A 247 4.49 -15.79 8.88
CA ALA A 247 4.02 -15.65 10.25
C ALA A 247 2.52 -15.94 10.34
N SER A 248 2.11 -16.49 11.48
CA SER A 248 0.69 -16.61 11.81
C SER A 248 0.50 -16.41 13.30
N ILE A 249 -0.44 -15.56 13.67
CA ILE A 249 -0.81 -15.34 15.06
C ILE A 249 -1.63 -16.55 15.55
N LYS A 250 -1.21 -17.10 16.68
CA LYS A 250 -1.87 -18.27 17.28
C LYS A 250 -2.86 -17.90 18.37
N ASP A 251 -2.61 -16.79 19.04
CA ASP A 251 -3.42 -16.31 20.16
C ASP A 251 -4.12 -15.01 19.74
N PHE A 252 -5.37 -15.15 19.31
CA PHE A 252 -6.16 -14.02 18.84
C PHE A 252 -6.53 -13.04 19.96
N SER A 253 -6.42 -13.44 21.24
CA SER A 253 -6.66 -12.54 22.38
C SER A 253 -5.64 -11.40 22.48
N LYS A 254 -4.53 -11.52 21.74
CA LYS A 254 -3.47 -10.52 21.69
C LYS A 254 -3.57 -9.56 20.51
N VAL A 255 -4.54 -9.75 19.60
CA VAL A 255 -4.77 -8.83 18.50
C VAL A 255 -5.30 -7.51 19.06
N GLY A 256 -4.73 -6.40 18.60
CA GLY A 256 -5.14 -5.06 18.98
C GLY A 256 -6.57 -4.71 18.53
N THR A 257 -7.10 -3.62 19.07
CA THR A 257 -8.36 -3.04 18.58
C THR A 257 -8.04 -1.91 17.61
N PRO A 258 -8.45 -1.98 16.34
CA PRO A 258 -8.07 -0.98 15.34
C PRO A 258 -8.59 0.41 15.71
N ASN A 259 -7.77 1.43 15.48
CA ASN A 259 -8.17 2.83 15.55
C ASN A 259 -8.29 3.38 14.13
N TYR A 260 -9.49 3.81 13.76
CA TYR A 260 -9.80 4.32 12.43
C TYR A 260 -9.83 5.86 12.35
N GLN A 261 -9.33 6.58 13.34
CA GLN A 261 -9.39 8.05 13.37
C GLN A 261 -8.76 8.68 12.12
N VAL A 262 -7.59 8.20 11.70
CA VAL A 262 -6.88 8.71 10.51
C VAL A 262 -7.77 8.63 9.26
N TYR A 263 -8.53 7.56 9.08
CA TYR A 263 -9.48 7.44 7.98
C TYR A 263 -10.56 8.54 8.01
N PHE A 264 -11.10 8.85 9.19
CA PHE A 264 -12.08 9.94 9.32
C PHE A 264 -11.44 11.31 9.08
N ASP A 265 -10.20 11.53 9.52
CA ASP A 265 -9.46 12.76 9.22
C ASP A 265 -9.33 12.98 7.70
N TYR A 266 -9.19 11.91 6.90
CA TYR A 266 -9.22 11.98 5.43
C TYR A 266 -10.62 12.22 4.84
N ILE A 267 -11.69 11.70 5.45
CA ILE A 267 -13.06 12.03 5.02
C ILE A 267 -13.30 13.53 5.18
N ASP A 268 -12.95 14.07 6.34
CA ASP A 268 -13.11 15.48 6.67
C ASP A 268 -12.24 16.36 5.76
N HIS A 269 -10.95 16.01 5.62
CA HIS A 269 -9.99 16.75 4.80
C HIS A 269 -10.39 16.84 3.33
N LEU A 270 -11.01 15.78 2.79
CA LEU A 270 -11.40 15.68 1.39
C LEU A 270 -12.86 16.07 1.13
N ASP A 271 -13.61 16.45 2.16
CA ASP A 271 -15.05 16.77 2.08
C ASP A 271 -15.88 15.63 1.48
N LEU A 272 -15.67 14.39 1.98
CA LEU A 272 -16.27 13.17 1.42
C LEU A 272 -17.51 12.67 2.18
N HIS A 273 -18.00 13.42 3.17
CA HIS A 273 -19.15 13.01 4.01
C HIS A 273 -20.43 12.76 3.21
N ALA A 274 -20.65 13.50 2.13
CA ALA A 274 -21.84 13.34 1.29
C ALA A 274 -21.76 12.12 0.36
N ASP A 275 -20.54 11.63 0.09
CA ASP A 275 -20.28 10.57 -0.89
C ASP A 275 -20.03 9.21 -0.25
N ILE A 276 -19.66 9.19 1.04
CA ILE A 276 -19.22 7.99 1.75
C ILE A 276 -20.09 7.74 2.97
N VAL A 277 -20.65 6.53 3.05
CA VAL A 277 -21.19 5.95 4.28
C VAL A 277 -20.16 4.95 4.81
N PRO A 278 -19.44 5.26 5.90
CA PRO A 278 -18.38 4.40 6.42
C PRO A 278 -18.91 3.06 6.95
N GLY A 279 -18.27 1.96 6.53
CA GLY A 279 -18.36 0.65 7.18
C GLY A 279 -17.06 0.34 7.89
N LEU A 280 -17.09 0.06 9.19
CA LEU A 280 -15.90 -0.22 9.99
C LEU A 280 -15.66 -1.73 10.10
N PRO A 281 -14.59 -2.27 9.49
CA PRO A 281 -14.27 -3.68 9.62
C PRO A 281 -13.90 -4.04 11.05
N MET A 282 -14.36 -5.21 11.46
CA MET A 282 -13.95 -5.89 12.69
C MET A 282 -13.61 -7.32 12.33
N GLU A 283 -12.58 -7.87 12.96
CA GLU A 283 -12.14 -9.24 12.74
C GLU A 283 -12.33 -10.04 14.01
N THR A 284 -13.05 -11.16 13.89
CA THR A 284 -13.36 -12.06 15.01
C THR A 284 -12.60 -13.39 14.92
N SER A 285 -11.86 -13.60 13.83
CA SER A 285 -11.07 -14.80 13.55
C SER A 285 -10.11 -14.55 12.40
N ARG A 286 -8.97 -15.25 12.37
CA ARG A 286 -8.04 -15.28 11.23
C ARG A 286 -7.84 -16.69 10.70
N GLY A 287 -7.41 -16.75 9.45
CA GLY A 287 -7.21 -17.99 8.70
C GLY A 287 -8.45 -18.44 7.95
N CYS A 288 -8.25 -19.38 7.02
CA CYS A 288 -9.30 -19.94 6.21
C CYS A 288 -9.11 -21.45 6.14
N TRP A 289 -10.10 -22.22 6.61
CA TRP A 289 -10.04 -23.69 6.56
C TRP A 289 -9.83 -24.22 5.14
N TRP A 290 -10.36 -23.53 4.13
CA TRP A 290 -10.21 -23.91 2.72
C TRP A 290 -8.77 -23.82 2.19
N GLY A 291 -7.92 -23.02 2.84
CA GLY A 291 -6.52 -22.83 2.46
C GLY A 291 -5.53 -23.47 3.45
N ALA A 292 -6.01 -24.29 4.40
CA ALA A 292 -5.14 -25.06 5.26
C ALA A 292 -4.47 -26.17 4.42
N ILE A 293 -3.17 -26.01 4.17
CA ILE A 293 -2.29 -27.05 3.60
C ILE A 293 -1.50 -27.68 4.73
#